data_AF-A0A951VK60-F1
#
_entry.id   AF-A0A951VK60-F1
#
_cell.length_a   1.000
_cell.length_b   1.000
_cell.length_c   1.000
_cell.angle_alpha   90.00
_cell.angle_beta   90.00
_cell.angle_gamma   90.00
#
_symmetry.space_group_name_H-M   'P 1'
#
loop_
_entity.id
_entity.type
_entity.pdbx_description
1 polymer ?
#
loop_
_entity_poly.entity_id
_entity_poly.type
_entity_poly.pdbx_seq_one_letter_code
_entity_poly.pdbx_strand_id
1 'polypeptide(L)'
;MNTLNYGTYYSLNYISVIADGDSSFVHELTTTFVSQTPKMVNDLRLAILANNHELACYLSHKLKSSCEVLEMSYAAGICLKIELAAINKRNLVSLIDDYEVLEHQLSVSTHELNLAAA
;
A
#
# COMPACT_ATOMS: atom_id res chain seq x y z
N MET A 1 2.11 27.56 3.30
CA MET A 1 1.72 26.14 3.11
C MET A 1 2.37 25.36 4.23
N ASN A 2 1.58 24.80 5.14
CA ASN A 2 2.10 23.95 6.21
C ASN A 2 2.55 22.62 5.59
N THR A 3 3.86 22.42 5.47
CA THR A 3 4.44 21.11 5.24
C THR A 3 4.31 20.33 6.56
N LEU A 4 3.23 19.56 6.70
CA LEU A 4 3.18 18.51 7.71
C LEU A 4 4.35 17.57 7.40
N ASN A 5 5.27 17.48 8.35
CA ASN A 5 6.44 16.63 8.28
C ASN A 5 5.97 15.18 8.49
N TYR A 6 5.42 14.58 7.44
CA TYR A 6 5.07 13.17 7.44
C TYR A 6 6.40 12.40 7.39
N GLY A 7 6.76 11.73 8.48
CA GLY A 7 7.88 10.81 8.46
C GLY A 7 7.64 9.70 7.43
N THR A 8 8.72 9.03 7.01
CA THR A 8 8.67 7.85 6.15
C THR A 8 7.66 6.83 6.69
N TYR A 9 6.68 6.45 5.89
CA TYR A 9 5.66 5.47 6.30
C TYR A 9 6.12 4.01 6.21
N TYR A 10 7.33 3.78 5.68
CA TYR A 10 7.91 2.46 5.45
C TYR A 10 9.21 2.28 6.22
N SER A 11 9.60 1.01 6.39
CA SER A 11 10.94 0.61 6.81
C SER A 11 11.44 -0.49 5.88
N LEU A 12 12.74 -0.44 5.59
CA LEU A 12 13.44 -1.47 4.81
C LEU A 12 14.13 -2.49 5.72
N ASN A 13 13.96 -2.41 7.04
CA ASN A 13 14.68 -3.26 7.99
C ASN A 13 14.35 -4.74 7.77
N TYR A 14 13.06 -5.10 7.69
CA TYR A 14 12.67 -6.47 7.39
C TYR A 14 13.29 -6.97 6.08
N ILE A 15 13.17 -6.19 5.01
CA ILE A 15 13.69 -6.54 3.68
C ILE A 15 15.22 -6.69 3.70
N SER A 16 15.91 -5.78 4.39
CA SER A 16 17.36 -5.80 4.52
C SER A 16 17.85 -7.04 5.28
N VAL A 17 17.10 -7.49 6.29
CA VAL A 17 17.39 -8.72 7.03
C VAL A 17 17.21 -9.95 6.16
N ILE A 18 16.09 -10.06 5.43
CA ILE A 18 15.84 -11.24 4.56
C ILE A 18 16.73 -11.24 3.31
N ALA A 19 17.24 -10.09 2.90
CA ALA A 19 18.18 -9.96 1.78
C ALA A 19 19.58 -10.51 2.12
N ASP A 20 19.94 -10.62 3.40
CA ASP A 20 21.26 -11.10 3.86
C ASP A 20 22.45 -10.46 3.13
N GLY A 21 22.36 -9.14 2.91
CA GLY A 21 23.38 -8.36 2.19
C GLY A 21 23.21 -8.29 0.66
N ASP A 22 22.21 -8.95 0.08
CA ASP A 22 21.86 -8.82 -1.34
C ASP A 22 21.14 -7.49 -1.63
N SER A 23 21.91 -6.47 -1.99
CA SER A 23 21.37 -5.16 -2.36
C SER A 23 20.53 -5.18 -3.64
N SER A 24 20.74 -6.16 -4.53
CA SER A 24 19.96 -6.29 -5.77
C SER A 24 18.54 -6.76 -5.46
N PHE A 25 18.40 -7.68 -4.50
CA PHE A 25 17.09 -8.12 -4.02
C PHE A 25 16.27 -6.99 -3.40
N VAL A 26 16.90 -6.15 -2.55
CA VAL A 26 16.23 -4.97 -1.96
C VAL A 26 15.80 -3.98 -3.05
N HIS A 27 16.67 -3.75 -4.04
CA HIS A 27 16.37 -2.87 -5.17
C HIS A 27 15.22 -3.40 -6.03
N GLU A 28 15.19 -4.70 -6.34
CA GLU A 28 14.12 -5.32 -7.11
C GLU A 28 12.77 -5.20 -6.41
N LEU A 29 12.72 -5.50 -5.10
CA LEU A 29 11.48 -5.41 -4.32
C LEU A 29 10.94 -3.98 -4.24
N THR A 30 11.81 -3.01 -3.96
CA THR A 30 11.41 -1.59 -3.87
C THR A 30 10.98 -1.05 -5.23
N THR A 31 11.67 -1.39 -6.31
CA THR A 31 11.29 -1.03 -7.68
C THR A 31 9.95 -1.65 -8.10
N THR A 32 9.74 -2.92 -7.74
CA THR A 32 8.47 -3.61 -7.98
C THR A 32 7.32 -2.93 -7.22
N PHE A 33 7.54 -2.56 -5.96
CA PHE A 33 6.56 -1.83 -5.17
C PHE A 33 6.22 -0.47 -5.81
N VAL A 34 7.22 0.33 -6.17
CA VAL A 34 7.03 1.65 -6.79
C VAL A 34 6.28 1.55 -8.12
N SER A 35 6.60 0.57 -8.96
CA SER A 35 5.99 0.43 -10.29
C SER A 35 4.54 -0.08 -10.25
N GLN A 36 4.20 -0.97 -9.30
CA GLN A 36 2.88 -1.62 -9.28
C GLN A 36 1.85 -0.86 -8.41
N THR A 37 2.30 -0.26 -7.31
CA THR A 37 1.42 0.32 -6.29
C THR A 37 0.48 1.40 -6.84
N PRO A 38 0.91 2.37 -7.66
CA PRO A 38 0.02 3.43 -8.15
C PRO A 38 -1.19 2.89 -8.91
N LYS A 39 -0.96 1.89 -9.78
CA LYS A 39 -2.05 1.25 -10.53
C LYS A 39 -2.98 0.50 -9.59
N MET A 40 -2.44 -0.30 -8.67
CA MET A 40 -3.24 -1.09 -7.73
C MET A 40 -4.10 -0.21 -6.82
N VAL A 41 -3.56 0.92 -6.34
CA VAL A 41 -4.29 1.89 -5.53
C VAL A 41 -5.44 2.52 -6.32
N ASN A 42 -5.21 2.92 -7.57
CA ASN A 42 -6.28 3.43 -8.42
C ASN A 42 -7.36 2.37 -8.71
N ASP A 43 -6.95 1.15 -9.05
CA ASP A 43 -7.90 0.06 -9.31
C ASP A 43 -8.74 -0.27 -8.07
N LEU A 44 -8.13 -0.20 -6.87
CA LEU A 44 -8.84 -0.42 -5.61
C LEU A 44 -9.91 0.65 -5.39
N ARG A 45 -9.62 1.93 -5.71
CA ARG A 45 -10.61 3.01 -5.66
C ARG A 45 -11.83 2.70 -6.53
N LEU A 46 -11.58 2.28 -7.76
CA LEU A 46 -12.64 1.95 -8.72
C LEU A 46 -13.46 0.77 -8.22
N ALA A 47 -12.82 -0.26 -7.65
CA ALA A 47 -13.51 -1.39 -7.03
C ALA A 47 -14.37 -0.97 -5.84
N ILE A 48 -13.87 -0.09 -4.97
CA ILE A 48 -14.61 0.45 -3.82
C ILE A 48 -15.84 1.23 -4.29
N LEU A 49 -15.68 2.16 -5.24
CA LEU A 49 -16.76 3.01 -5.75
C LEU A 49 -17.82 2.19 -6.51
N ALA A 50 -17.41 1.14 -7.21
CA ALA A 50 -18.33 0.20 -7.87
C ALA A 50 -18.94 -0.83 -6.88
N ASN A 51 -18.56 -0.79 -5.60
CA ASN A 51 -18.92 -1.79 -4.60
C ASN A 51 -18.60 -3.23 -5.04
N ASN A 52 -17.53 -3.41 -5.83
CA ASN A 52 -17.08 -4.69 -6.36
C ASN A 52 -16.27 -5.44 -5.29
N HIS A 53 -16.96 -6.25 -4.49
CA HIS A 53 -16.35 -7.00 -3.38
C HIS A 53 -15.25 -7.97 -3.82
N GLU A 54 -15.40 -8.64 -4.96
CA GLU A 54 -14.39 -9.62 -5.40
C GLU A 54 -13.07 -8.93 -5.74
N LEU A 55 -13.14 -7.89 -6.56
CA LEU A 55 -11.95 -7.14 -6.97
C LEU A 55 -11.34 -6.37 -5.79
N ALA A 56 -12.17 -5.75 -4.94
CA ALA A 56 -11.69 -5.04 -3.76
C ALA A 56 -10.95 -5.98 -2.80
N CYS A 57 -11.49 -7.17 -2.53
CA CYS A 57 -10.86 -8.17 -1.67
C CYS A 57 -9.48 -8.60 -2.21
N TYR A 58 -9.40 -8.86 -3.52
CA TYR A 58 -8.15 -9.27 -4.17
C TYR A 58 -7.08 -8.17 -4.11
N LEU A 59 -7.46 -6.94 -4.48
CA LEU A 59 -6.53 -5.81 -4.50
C LEU A 59 -6.07 -5.41 -3.10
N SER A 60 -6.99 -5.38 -2.13
CA SER A 60 -6.65 -5.05 -0.75
C SER A 60 -5.75 -6.12 -0.11
N HIS A 61 -5.96 -7.40 -0.40
CA HIS A 61 -5.08 -8.47 0.07
C HIS A 61 -3.65 -8.31 -0.48
N LYS A 62 -3.50 -8.06 -1.77
CA LYS A 62 -2.19 -7.84 -2.39
C LYS A 62 -1.47 -6.61 -1.82
N LEU A 63 -2.17 -5.48 -1.74
CA LEU A 63 -1.61 -4.26 -1.16
C LEU A 63 -1.22 -4.45 0.31
N LYS A 64 -2.02 -5.20 1.09
CA LYS A 64 -1.69 -5.55 2.48
C LYS A 64 -0.34 -6.26 2.56
N SER A 65 -0.13 -7.32 1.78
CA SER A 65 1.15 -8.04 1.79
C SER A 65 2.33 -7.16 1.39
N SER A 66 2.16 -6.28 0.39
CA SER A 66 3.19 -5.30 0.03
C SER A 66 3.50 -4.31 1.17
N CYS A 67 2.47 -3.84 1.87
CA CYS A 67 2.63 -2.97 3.03
C CYS A 67 3.33 -3.68 4.20
N GLU A 68 3.00 -4.95 4.46
CA GLU A 68 3.63 -5.75 5.52
C GLU A 68 5.13 -5.95 5.29
N VAL A 69 5.54 -6.22 4.04
CA VAL A 69 6.96 -6.36 3.66
C VAL A 69 7.75 -5.07 3.89
N LEU A 70 7.12 -3.91 3.70
CA LEU A 70 7.69 -2.58 3.95
C LEU A 70 7.38 -2.04 5.35
N GLU A 71 6.88 -2.88 6.25
CA GLU A 71 6.56 -2.54 7.65
C GLU A 71 5.58 -1.36 7.81
N MET A 72 4.73 -1.12 6.81
CA MET A 72 3.72 -0.05 6.77
C MET A 72 2.44 -0.48 7.52
N SER A 73 2.54 -0.72 8.84
CA SER A 73 1.48 -1.40 9.61
C SER A 73 0.11 -0.71 9.55
N TYR A 74 0.07 0.63 9.48
CA TYR A 74 -1.20 1.36 9.39
C TYR A 74 -1.88 1.19 8.03
N ALA A 75 -1.11 1.31 6.93
CA ALA A 75 -1.60 1.03 5.58
C ALA A 75 -2.07 -0.43 5.44
N ALA A 76 -1.31 -1.39 5.99
CA ALA A 76 -1.72 -2.80 6.05
C ALA A 76 -3.04 -2.99 6.80
N GLY A 77 -3.24 -2.26 7.91
CA GLY A 77 -4.49 -2.26 8.68
C GLY A 77 -5.70 -1.75 7.89
N ILE A 78 -5.53 -0.68 7.10
CA ILE A 78 -6.59 -0.18 6.20
C ILE A 78 -6.90 -1.20 5.11
N CYS A 79 -5.88 -1.78 4.48
CA CYS A 79 -6.07 -2.85 3.49
C CYS A 79 -6.86 -4.03 4.07
N LEU A 80 -6.54 -4.47 5.30
CA LEU A 80 -7.28 -5.52 5.99
C LEU A 80 -8.74 -5.11 6.28
N LYS A 81 -8.97 -3.85 6.68
CA LYS A 81 -10.34 -3.33 6.90
C LYS A 81 -11.18 -3.43 5.63
N ILE A 82 -10.62 -3.04 4.48
CA ILE A 82 -11.28 -3.13 3.18
C ILE A 82 -11.50 -4.59 2.77
N GLU A 83 -10.48 -5.45 2.94
CA GLU A 83 -10.55 -6.89 2.66
C GLU A 83 -11.69 -7.56 3.44
N LEU A 84 -11.77 -7.31 4.75
CA LEU A 84 -12.80 -7.86 5.61
C LEU A 84 -14.18 -7.31 5.25
N ALA A 85 -14.31 -6.02 4.93
CA ALA A 85 -15.57 -5.46 4.46
C ALA A 85 -16.03 -6.13 3.15
N ALA A 86 -15.10 -6.41 2.25
CA ALA A 86 -15.37 -7.08 0.99
C ALA A 86 -15.81 -8.54 1.17
N ILE A 87 -15.10 -9.30 2.02
CA ILE A 87 -15.46 -10.69 2.39
C ILE A 87 -16.86 -10.73 3.00
N ASN A 88 -17.16 -9.80 3.90
CA ASN A 88 -18.45 -9.72 4.59
C ASN A 88 -19.55 -9.00 3.78
N LYS A 89 -19.30 -8.68 2.50
CA LYS A 89 -20.24 -8.00 1.60
C LYS A 89 -20.83 -6.70 2.17
N ARG A 90 -20.04 -5.97 2.96
CA ARG A 90 -20.42 -4.66 3.49
C ARG A 90 -20.36 -3.60 2.39
N ASN A 91 -20.98 -2.44 2.64
CA ASN A 91 -20.91 -1.31 1.72
C ASN A 91 -19.48 -0.75 1.66
N LEU A 92 -18.75 -1.00 0.58
CA LEU A 92 -17.37 -0.57 0.43
C LEU A 92 -17.23 0.94 0.31
N VAL A 93 -18.22 1.63 -0.25
CA VAL A 93 -18.20 3.10 -0.42
C VAL A 93 -18.07 3.82 0.93
N SER A 94 -18.52 3.19 2.02
CA SER A 94 -18.34 3.74 3.38
C SER A 94 -16.89 3.79 3.87
N LEU A 95 -15.95 3.19 3.14
CA LEU A 95 -14.52 3.15 3.45
C LEU A 95 -13.70 4.10 2.57
N ILE A 96 -14.34 5.03 1.85
CA ILE A 96 -13.62 5.94 0.96
C ILE A 96 -12.61 6.82 1.72
N ASP A 97 -12.97 7.29 2.92
CA ASP A 97 -12.07 8.10 3.75
C ASP A 97 -10.86 7.29 4.23
N ASP A 98 -11.06 6.01 4.60
CA ASP A 98 -9.95 5.12 4.93
C ASP A 98 -9.04 4.90 3.70
N TYR A 99 -9.65 4.71 2.52
CA TYR A 99 -8.93 4.58 1.26
C TYR A 99 -8.09 5.83 0.94
N GLU A 100 -8.61 7.04 1.15
CA GLU A 100 -7.86 8.27 0.87
C GLU A 100 -6.61 8.40 1.76
N VAL A 101 -6.71 7.95 3.02
CA VAL A 101 -5.54 7.88 3.91
C VAL A 101 -4.52 6.84 3.40
N LEU A 102 -4.99 5.67 2.96
CA LEU A 102 -4.13 4.65 2.35
C LEU A 102 -3.43 5.17 1.08
N GLU A 103 -4.19 5.82 0.19
CA GLU A 103 -3.68 6.42 -1.05
C GLU A 103 -2.59 7.44 -0.74
N HIS A 104 -2.81 8.34 0.22
CA HIS A 104 -1.81 9.32 0.62
C HIS A 104 -0.52 8.64 1.12
N GLN A 105 -0.61 7.67 2.04
CA GLN A 105 0.58 6.98 2.56
C GLN A 105 1.38 6.27 1.47
N LEU A 106 0.69 5.59 0.56
CA LEU A 106 1.32 4.87 -0.54
C LEU A 106 1.89 5.82 -1.59
N SER A 107 1.24 6.95 -1.87
CA SER A 107 1.75 7.97 -2.79
C SER A 107 3.04 8.60 -2.26
N VAL A 108 3.08 8.98 -0.98
CA VAL A 108 4.30 9.52 -0.34
C VAL A 108 5.42 8.47 -0.36
N SER A 109 5.14 7.24 0.03
CA SER A 109 6.17 6.19 0.12
C SER A 109 6.73 5.80 -1.24
N THR A 110 5.88 5.70 -2.27
CA THR A 110 6.34 5.41 -3.64
C THR A 110 7.17 6.55 -4.20
N HIS A 111 6.82 7.81 -3.89
CA HIS A 111 7.63 8.97 -4.26
C HIS A 111 9.01 8.97 -3.60
N GLU A 112 9.06 8.75 -2.28
CA GLU A 112 10.32 8.70 -1.51
C GLU A 112 11.24 7.57 -1.96
N LEU A 113 10.70 6.36 -2.15
CA LEU A 113 11.46 5.21 -2.65
C LEU A 113 12.01 5.46 -4.05
N ASN A 114 11.23 6.12 -4.92
CA ASN A 114 11.69 6.46 -6.27
C ASN A 114 12.84 7.49 -6.25
N LEU A 115 12.83 8.44 -5.31
CA LEU A 115 13.94 9.39 -5.13
C LEU A 115 15.20 8.71 -4.58
N ALA A 116 15.04 7.73 -3.68
CA ALA A 116 16.16 7.00 -3.10
C ALA A 116 16.83 6.02 -4.09
N ALA A 117 16.13 5.64 -5.16
CA ALA A 117 16.62 4.73 -6.21
C ALA A 117 17.31 5.45 -7.39
N ALA A 118 17.23 6.79 -7.45
CA ALA A 118 17.82 7.64 -8.50
C ALA A 118 19.24 8.10 -8.13
#